data_AF-A0ABD1UT75-F1
#
_entry.id   AF-A0ABD1UT75-F1
#
_cell.length_a   1.000
_cell.length_b   1.000
_cell.length_c   1.000
_cell.angle_alpha   90.00
_cell.angle_beta   90.00
_cell.angle_gamma   90.00
#
_symmetry.space_group_name_H-M   'P 1'
#
loop_
_entity.id
_entity.type
_entity.pdbx_description
1 polymer ?
#
loop_
_entity_poly.entity_id
_entity_poly.type
_entity_poly.pdbx_seq_one_letter_code
_entity_poly.pdbx_strand_id
1 'polypeptide(L)'
;MCESCTRVQANPDQWVAAVQLRQHVSHRRTFFYLEQLIIKHDEAHNAIRIKQMDQGIDFFFVNRSHAGKFVDFVGEVAPIRKRNDKKLVSHDQKSNNYNYKYTFSVEICPICREDLICLEDLICLPPKVAASQRNLGPLVICTKVTNSLALLDPFTLRHCFLNAEQYWRVPFKALLSSRQLVEYIVLDIETVSSEVVVGGSKYVVADAQIARVSDFGKNDIIFNVRTHLGVAKKLVGS
;
A
#
# COMPACT_ATOMS: atom_id res chain seq x y z
N MET A 1 -14.40 22.91 -35.75
CA MET A 1 -14.20 21.80 -34.79
C MET A 1 -12.72 21.53 -34.67
N CYS A 2 -12.22 21.25 -33.45
CA CYS A 2 -10.82 20.92 -33.22
C CYS A 2 -10.52 19.46 -33.61
N GLU A 3 -9.30 19.11 -34.03
CA GLU A 3 -8.97 17.71 -34.43
C GLU A 3 -9.24 16.68 -33.32
N SER A 4 -8.98 17.04 -32.06
CA SER A 4 -9.32 16.18 -30.91
C SER A 4 -10.83 15.99 -30.76
N CYS A 5 -11.62 17.03 -31.02
CA CYS A 5 -13.09 17.01 -31.02
C CYS A 5 -13.62 16.06 -32.11
N THR A 6 -13.04 16.11 -33.31
CA THR A 6 -13.43 15.26 -34.45
C THR A 6 -13.04 13.80 -34.23
N ARG A 7 -11.86 13.52 -33.64
CA ARG A 7 -11.43 12.15 -33.31
C ARG A 7 -12.31 11.50 -32.25
N VAL A 8 -12.71 12.25 -31.22
CA VAL A 8 -13.65 11.78 -30.19
C VAL A 8 -15.03 11.51 -30.77
N GLN A 9 -15.50 12.31 -31.73
CA GLN A 9 -16.77 12.04 -32.43
C GLN A 9 -16.71 10.82 -33.36
N ALA A 10 -15.57 10.55 -33.99
CA ALA A 10 -15.39 9.41 -34.89
C ALA A 10 -15.26 8.06 -34.15
N ASN A 11 -14.59 8.05 -33.00
CA ASN A 11 -14.52 6.89 -32.11
C ASN A 11 -14.45 7.37 -30.65
N PRO A 12 -15.58 7.39 -29.91
CA PRO A 12 -15.60 7.87 -28.53
C PRO A 12 -14.71 7.04 -27.57
N ASP A 13 -14.45 5.78 -27.91
CA ASP A 13 -13.56 4.87 -27.17
C ASP A 13 -12.06 5.02 -27.51
N GLN A 14 -11.70 5.96 -28.39
CA GLN A 14 -10.32 6.15 -28.81
C GLN A 14 -9.50 6.81 -27.69
N TRP A 15 -8.58 6.04 -27.11
CA TRP A 15 -7.64 6.51 -26.09
C TRP A 15 -6.23 6.70 -26.66
N VAL A 16 -5.50 7.64 -26.05
CA VAL A 16 -4.10 7.97 -26.39
C VAL A 16 -3.16 7.54 -25.28
N ALA A 17 -3.61 7.59 -24.02
CA ALA A 17 -2.85 7.15 -22.86
C ALA A 17 -3.62 6.11 -22.05
N ALA A 18 -2.93 5.08 -21.58
CA ALA A 18 -3.46 4.08 -20.66
C ALA A 18 -2.59 4.02 -19.40
N VAL A 19 -3.22 3.98 -18.23
CA VAL A 19 -2.57 3.75 -16.94
C VAL A 19 -2.98 2.37 -16.44
N GLN A 20 -2.00 1.48 -16.30
CA GLN A 20 -2.19 0.11 -15.84
C GLN A 20 -1.73 0.03 -14.39
N LEU A 21 -2.69 0.07 -13.47
CA LEU A 21 -2.42 0.01 -12.04
C LEU A 21 -2.47 -1.45 -11.58
N ARG A 22 -1.41 -1.95 -10.96
CA ARG A 22 -1.32 -3.34 -10.47
C ARG A 22 -0.82 -3.40 -9.03
N GLN A 23 -1.35 -4.36 -8.26
CA GLN A 23 -0.84 -4.71 -6.93
C GLN A 23 -0.79 -6.24 -6.79
N HIS A 24 0.41 -6.80 -6.66
CA HIS A 24 0.61 -8.25 -6.55
C HIS A 24 0.52 -8.73 -5.10
N VAL A 25 -0.71 -8.93 -4.61
CA VAL A 25 -0.98 -9.32 -3.21
C VAL A 25 -2.08 -10.38 -3.13
N SER A 26 -2.06 -11.19 -2.08
CA SER A 26 -3.11 -12.18 -1.80
C SER A 26 -4.44 -11.55 -1.37
N HIS A 27 -4.38 -10.34 -0.78
CA HIS A 27 -5.52 -9.57 -0.31
C HIS A 27 -5.43 -8.10 -0.77
N ARG A 28 -6.53 -7.56 -1.31
CA ARG A 28 -6.56 -6.25 -2.00
C ARG A 28 -6.94 -5.06 -1.08
N ARG A 29 -6.56 -5.06 0.21
CA ARG A 29 -7.00 -4.01 1.19
C ARG A 29 -6.58 -2.61 0.75
N THR A 30 -5.29 -2.47 0.46
CA THR A 30 -4.69 -1.20 0.05
C THR A 30 -5.29 -0.74 -1.27
N PHE A 31 -5.55 -1.68 -2.19
CA PHE A 31 -6.19 -1.40 -3.46
C PHE A 31 -7.63 -0.88 -3.29
N PHE A 32 -8.46 -1.52 -2.46
CA PHE A 32 -9.83 -1.04 -2.18
C PHE A 32 -9.83 0.34 -1.52
N TYR A 33 -8.89 0.60 -0.60
CA TYR A 33 -8.75 1.93 0.00
C TYR A 33 -8.38 2.99 -1.05
N LEU A 34 -7.50 2.65 -1.99
CA LEU A 34 -7.11 3.52 -3.09
C LEU A 34 -8.28 3.79 -4.06
N GLU A 35 -9.12 2.80 -4.37
CA GLU A 35 -10.34 3.03 -5.17
C GLU A 35 -11.28 4.04 -4.49
N GLN A 36 -11.48 3.90 -3.17
CA GLN A 36 -12.28 4.85 -2.40
C GLN A 36 -11.69 6.26 -2.43
N LEU A 37 -10.36 6.39 -2.37
CA LEU A 37 -9.69 7.68 -2.49
C LEU A 37 -9.86 8.30 -3.89
N ILE A 38 -9.73 7.50 -4.95
CA ILE A 38 -9.96 7.97 -6.32
C ILE A 38 -11.38 8.52 -6.48
N ILE A 39 -12.39 7.82 -5.95
CA ILE A 39 -13.78 8.27 -6.00
C ILE A 39 -13.97 9.53 -5.15
N LYS A 40 -13.40 9.57 -3.95
CA LYS A 40 -13.54 10.70 -3.02
C LYS A 40 -12.96 12.00 -3.56
N HIS A 41 -11.81 11.93 -4.24
CA HIS A 41 -11.13 13.09 -4.81
C HIS A 41 -11.54 13.37 -6.27
N ASP A 42 -12.39 12.52 -6.86
CA ASP A 42 -12.81 12.58 -8.27
C ASP A 42 -11.62 12.64 -9.26
N GLU A 43 -10.51 11.98 -8.93
CA GLU A 43 -9.26 12.06 -9.72
C GLU A 43 -9.33 11.29 -11.04
N ALA A 44 -10.37 10.47 -11.23
CA ALA A 44 -10.62 9.72 -12.46
C ALA A 44 -11.65 10.36 -13.40
N HIS A 45 -12.12 11.60 -13.16
CA HIS A 45 -13.15 12.26 -13.99
C HIS A 45 -12.78 12.36 -15.48
N ASN A 46 -11.49 12.48 -15.81
CA ASN A 46 -11.01 12.55 -17.20
C ASN A 46 -10.80 11.18 -17.86
N ALA A 47 -11.06 10.07 -17.15
CA ALA A 47 -10.94 8.74 -17.70
C ALA A 47 -12.16 8.44 -18.59
N ILE A 48 -11.90 8.08 -19.85
CA ILE A 48 -12.94 7.68 -20.80
C ILE A 48 -13.52 6.33 -20.41
N ARG A 49 -12.64 5.45 -19.94
CA ARG A 49 -12.95 4.06 -19.64
C ARG A 49 -12.09 3.56 -18.50
N ILE A 50 -12.73 2.77 -17.65
CA ILE A 50 -12.09 2.07 -16.53
C ILE A 50 -12.37 0.59 -16.74
N LYS A 51 -11.33 -0.24 -16.79
CA LYS A 51 -11.45 -1.68 -16.98
C LYS A 51 -10.80 -2.41 -15.81
N GLN A 52 -11.60 -3.20 -15.10
CA GLN A 52 -11.12 -4.12 -14.08
C GLN A 52 -10.31 -5.24 -14.76
N MET A 53 -9.13 -5.53 -14.23
CA MET A 53 -8.21 -6.55 -14.71
C MET A 53 -7.80 -7.47 -13.56
N ASP A 54 -7.14 -8.59 -13.87
CA ASP A 54 -6.56 -9.38 -12.79
C ASP A 54 -5.44 -8.58 -12.09
N GLN A 55 -5.45 -8.62 -10.76
CA GLN A 55 -4.54 -7.89 -9.87
C GLN A 55 -4.48 -6.37 -10.09
N GLY A 56 -5.53 -5.75 -10.67
CA GLY A 56 -5.64 -4.28 -10.70
C GLY A 56 -6.62 -3.73 -11.73
N ILE A 57 -6.39 -2.49 -12.18
CA ILE A 57 -7.32 -1.71 -13.02
C ILE A 57 -6.56 -0.97 -14.11
N ASP A 58 -7.18 -0.87 -15.29
CA ASP A 58 -6.71 -0.03 -16.39
C ASP A 58 -7.60 1.20 -16.56
N PHE A 59 -6.99 2.38 -16.55
CA PHE A 59 -7.63 3.67 -16.81
C PHE A 59 -7.20 4.19 -18.18
N PHE A 60 -8.16 4.60 -19.01
CA PHE A 60 -7.91 5.09 -20.37
C PHE A 60 -8.22 6.59 -20.48
N PHE A 61 -7.29 7.35 -21.07
CA PHE A 61 -7.36 8.81 -21.17
C PHE A 61 -7.15 9.30 -22.62
N VAL A 62 -7.82 10.40 -22.97
CA VAL A 62 -7.65 11.08 -24.28
C VAL A 62 -6.33 11.83 -24.34
N ASN A 63 -5.91 12.47 -23.25
CA ASN A 63 -4.67 13.24 -23.21
C ASN A 63 -3.64 12.58 -22.29
N ARG A 64 -2.38 12.56 -22.74
CA ARG A 64 -1.24 12.10 -21.93
C ARG A 64 -1.11 12.88 -20.62
N SER A 65 -1.39 14.18 -20.62
CA SER A 65 -1.25 15.03 -19.44
C SER A 65 -2.21 14.64 -18.31
N HIS A 66 -3.45 14.24 -18.64
CA HIS A 66 -4.40 13.75 -17.62
C HIS A 66 -3.93 12.43 -17.02
N ALA A 67 -3.44 11.50 -17.85
CA ALA A 67 -2.86 10.25 -17.35
C ALA A 67 -1.65 10.50 -16.43
N GLY A 68 -0.77 11.45 -16.79
CA GLY A 68 0.37 11.83 -15.95
C GLY A 68 -0.05 12.34 -14.57
N LYS A 69 -1.01 13.28 -14.52
CA LYS A 69 -1.56 13.80 -13.26
C LYS A 69 -2.15 12.70 -12.38
N PHE A 70 -2.89 11.77 -12.99
CA PHE A 70 -3.45 10.63 -12.27
C PHE A 70 -2.36 9.72 -11.67
N VAL A 71 -1.28 9.45 -12.42
CA VAL A 71 -0.14 8.68 -11.90
C VAL A 71 0.55 9.42 -10.74
N ASP A 72 0.66 10.74 -10.82
CA ASP A 72 1.27 11.54 -9.75
C ASP A 72 0.39 11.52 -8.48
N PHE A 73 -0.93 11.66 -8.61
CA PHE A 73 -1.88 11.47 -7.49
C PHE A 73 -1.72 10.10 -6.82
N VAL A 74 -1.64 9.02 -7.62
CA VAL A 74 -1.43 7.67 -7.08
C VAL A 74 -0.13 7.58 -6.27
N GLY A 75 0.93 8.28 -6.69
CA GLY A 75 2.20 8.35 -5.96
C GLY A 75 2.16 9.15 -4.67
N GLU A 76 1.21 10.07 -4.51
CA GLU A 76 0.98 10.80 -3.27
C GLU A 76 0.24 9.96 -2.22
N VAL A 77 -0.63 9.06 -2.66
CA VAL A 77 -1.46 8.23 -1.75
C VAL A 77 -0.86 6.86 -1.47
N ALA A 78 0.00 6.34 -2.35
CA ALA A 78 0.59 4.99 -2.21
C ALA A 78 2.06 4.94 -2.70
N PRO A 79 2.89 4.02 -2.18
CA PRO A 79 4.26 3.86 -2.65
C PRO A 79 4.23 3.06 -3.96
N ILE A 80 4.62 3.69 -5.06
CA ILE A 80 4.54 3.10 -6.40
C ILE A 80 5.89 3.00 -7.11
N ARG A 81 5.98 2.07 -8.05
CA ARG A 81 6.96 2.04 -9.13
C ARG A 81 6.26 2.33 -10.44
N LYS A 82 6.72 3.35 -11.16
CA LYS A 82 6.15 3.75 -12.46
C LYS A 82 7.14 3.49 -13.60
N ARG A 83 6.62 2.95 -14.70
CA ARG A 83 7.34 2.78 -15.98
C ARG A 83 6.49 3.36 -17.10
N ASN A 84 7.13 4.13 -17.97
CA ASN A 84 6.45 4.82 -19.07
C ASN A 84 6.97 4.30 -20.40
N ASP A 85 6.09 3.80 -21.24
CA ASP A 85 6.40 3.33 -22.59
C ASP A 85 5.56 4.10 -23.62
N LYS A 86 6.10 4.27 -24.83
CA LYS A 86 5.37 4.89 -25.96
C LYS A 86 5.49 4.01 -27.21
N LYS A 87 4.40 3.87 -27.94
CA LYS A 87 4.32 3.13 -29.21
C LYS A 87 3.90 4.08 -30.32
N LEU A 88 4.66 4.15 -31.41
CA LEU A 88 4.25 4.88 -32.61
C LEU A 88 3.10 4.11 -33.28
N VAL A 89 2.00 4.81 -33.54
CA VAL A 89 0.83 4.24 -34.24
C VAL A 89 0.82 4.66 -35.69
N SER A 90 1.05 5.94 -35.95
CA SER A 90 1.14 6.45 -37.32
C SER A 90 2.02 7.69 -37.38
N HIS A 91 2.52 7.98 -38.57
CA HIS A 91 3.28 9.18 -38.89
C HIS A 91 2.70 9.77 -40.17
N ASP A 92 2.32 11.04 -40.11
CA ASP A 92 1.93 11.80 -41.30
C ASP A 92 3.17 12.52 -41.83
N GLN A 93 3.68 12.06 -42.98
CA GLN A 93 4.85 12.63 -43.62
C GLN A 93 4.61 14.05 -44.14
N LYS A 94 3.36 14.43 -44.46
CA LYS A 94 3.05 15.74 -45.02
C LYS A 94 3.05 16.83 -43.95
N SER A 95 2.53 16.53 -42.77
CA SER A 95 2.48 17.45 -41.64
C SER A 95 3.58 17.21 -40.60
N ASN A 96 4.45 16.22 -40.83
CA ASN A 96 5.45 15.71 -39.89
C ASN A 96 4.89 15.43 -38.48
N ASN A 97 3.61 15.01 -38.38
CA ASN A 97 2.97 14.70 -37.11
C ASN A 97 3.09 13.21 -36.78
N TYR A 98 3.46 12.92 -35.55
CA TYR A 98 3.62 11.56 -35.05
C TYR A 98 2.51 11.25 -34.04
N ASN A 99 1.68 10.26 -34.33
CA ASN A 99 0.65 9.78 -33.40
C ASN A 99 1.23 8.64 -32.56
N TYR A 100 1.39 8.89 -31.26
CA TYR A 100 1.84 7.90 -30.30
C TYR A 100 0.71 7.43 -29.39
N LYS A 101 0.78 6.17 -28.95
CA LYS A 101 0.06 5.66 -27.78
C LYS A 101 1.00 5.55 -26.60
N TYR A 102 0.56 6.02 -25.44
CA TYR A 102 1.33 6.03 -24.20
C TYR A 102 0.78 4.99 -23.24
N THR A 103 1.68 4.25 -22.59
CA THR A 103 1.33 3.29 -21.55
C THR A 103 2.12 3.63 -20.29
N PHE A 104 1.41 3.81 -19.18
CA PHE A 104 1.96 4.01 -17.85
C PHE A 104 1.71 2.73 -17.06
N SER A 105 2.75 1.93 -16.85
CA SER A 105 2.70 0.76 -15.98
C SER A 105 3.01 1.21 -14.56
N VAL A 106 2.03 1.12 -13.67
CA VAL A 106 2.15 1.55 -12.27
C VAL A 106 1.94 0.34 -11.36
N GLU A 107 2.97 0.02 -10.60
CA GLU A 107 2.95 -1.08 -9.64
C GLU A 107 2.96 -0.52 -8.22
N ILE A 108 1.94 -0.86 -7.44
CA ILE A 108 1.83 -0.51 -6.03
C ILE A 108 2.65 -1.51 -5.21
N CYS A 109 3.31 -1.02 -4.16
CA CYS A 109 3.99 -1.86 -3.19
C CYS A 109 3.08 -3.01 -2.69
N PRO A 110 3.54 -4.28 -2.74
CA PRO A 110 2.76 -5.45 -2.31
C PRO A 110 2.75 -5.63 -0.78
N ILE A 111 2.65 -4.54 -0.02
CA ILE A 111 2.53 -4.53 1.44
C ILE A 111 1.23 -3.83 1.82
N CYS A 112 0.43 -4.47 2.67
CA CYS A 112 -0.80 -3.91 3.21
C CYS A 112 -0.63 -3.48 4.66
N ARG A 113 -1.57 -2.64 5.12
CA ARG A 113 -1.72 -2.34 6.54
C ARG A 113 -1.99 -3.64 7.33
N GLU A 114 -1.38 -3.75 8.51
CA GLU A 114 -1.44 -4.90 9.43
C GLU A 114 -0.75 -6.18 8.93
N ASP A 115 0.01 -6.12 7.83
CA ASP A 115 0.85 -7.24 7.43
C ASP A 115 2.06 -7.36 8.36
N LEU A 116 2.37 -8.59 8.76
CA LEU A 116 3.59 -8.93 9.49
C LEU A 116 4.71 -9.16 8.49
N ILE A 117 5.83 -8.47 8.71
CA ILE A 117 6.99 -8.50 7.83
C ILE A 117 8.15 -9.08 8.62
N CYS A 118 8.70 -10.20 8.11
CA CYS A 118 10.03 -10.64 8.49
C CYS A 118 11.04 -9.83 7.68
N LEU A 119 11.85 -9.06 8.37
CA LEU A 119 12.99 -8.38 7.81
C LEU A 119 14.23 -9.28 7.79
N GLU A 120 14.10 -10.61 7.87
CA GLU A 120 15.25 -11.53 7.80
C GLU A 120 16.04 -11.34 6.51
N ASP A 121 15.35 -11.21 5.37
CA ASP A 121 15.96 -10.85 4.09
C ASP A 121 16.53 -9.41 4.10
N LEU A 122 15.99 -8.52 4.95
CA LEU A 122 16.47 -7.15 5.12
C LEU A 122 17.72 -7.08 6.04
N ILE A 123 17.87 -8.03 6.97
CA ILE A 123 19.04 -8.21 7.84
C ILE A 123 20.24 -8.67 7.00
N CYS A 124 19.98 -9.28 5.85
CA CYS A 124 20.99 -9.56 4.83
C CYS A 124 21.29 -8.39 3.87
N LEU A 125 20.71 -7.18 4.06
CA LEU A 125 21.15 -6.02 3.27
C LEU A 125 22.62 -5.69 3.56
N PRO A 126 23.33 -5.12 2.58
CA PRO A 126 24.65 -4.54 2.80
C PRO A 126 24.64 -3.64 4.04
N PRO A 127 25.64 -3.73 4.92
CA PRO A 127 25.71 -3.01 6.21
C PRO A 127 25.44 -1.50 6.11
N LYS A 128 25.60 -0.90 4.93
CA LYS A 128 25.38 0.53 4.65
C LYS A 128 23.91 0.96 4.66
N VAL A 129 22.95 0.09 4.33
CA VAL A 129 21.50 0.39 4.42
C VAL A 129 20.94 -0.04 5.77
N ALA A 130 21.41 -1.19 6.28
CA ALA A 130 21.10 -1.64 7.62
C ALA A 130 21.59 -0.63 8.70
N ALA A 131 22.69 0.10 8.48
CA ALA A 131 23.22 1.07 9.45
C ALA A 131 22.31 2.28 9.71
N SER A 132 21.50 2.74 8.74
CA SER A 132 20.56 3.86 8.96
C SER A 132 19.24 3.42 9.59
N GLN A 133 18.89 2.14 9.47
CA GLN A 133 17.65 1.54 10.01
C GLN A 133 17.92 0.57 11.18
N ARG A 134 19.15 0.59 11.73
CA ARG A 134 19.78 -0.46 12.57
C ARG A 134 19.20 -0.70 13.96
N ASN A 135 18.01 -0.18 14.23
CA ASN A 135 17.40 -0.22 15.55
C ASN A 135 16.07 -0.98 15.57
N LEU A 136 15.56 -1.46 14.44
CA LEU A 136 14.37 -2.32 14.41
C LEU A 136 14.76 -3.80 14.52
N GLY A 137 13.96 -4.56 15.25
CA GLY A 137 14.08 -6.01 15.31
C GLY A 137 13.78 -6.71 13.96
N PRO A 138 14.03 -8.03 13.88
CA PRO A 138 13.76 -8.84 12.68
C PRO A 138 12.29 -8.91 12.28
N LEU A 139 11.38 -8.62 13.22
CA LEU A 139 9.94 -8.69 13.03
C LEU A 139 9.34 -7.29 13.17
N VAL A 140 8.67 -6.83 12.12
CA VAL A 140 7.98 -5.54 12.11
C VAL A 140 6.59 -5.68 11.54
N ILE A 141 5.72 -4.78 11.96
CA ILE A 141 4.33 -4.69 11.49
C ILE A 141 4.19 -3.43 10.65
N CYS A 142 3.55 -3.53 9.48
CA CYS A 142 3.17 -2.34 8.72
C CYS A 142 1.94 -1.69 9.35
N THR A 143 2.14 -0.54 10.01
CA THR A 143 1.05 0.17 10.71
C THR A 143 0.27 1.09 9.79
N LYS A 144 0.93 1.65 8.76
CA LYS A 144 0.33 2.61 7.83
C LYS A 144 1.00 2.53 6.46
N VAL A 145 0.18 2.65 5.42
CA VAL A 145 0.60 2.75 4.02
C VAL A 145 0.06 4.06 3.46
N THR A 146 0.95 4.98 3.09
CA THR A 146 0.67 6.22 2.34
C THR A 146 1.67 6.32 1.17
N ASN A 147 2.16 7.50 0.80
CA ASN A 147 3.37 7.64 -0.04
C ASN A 147 4.63 6.93 0.51
N SER A 148 4.62 6.52 1.78
CA SER A 148 5.66 5.76 2.46
C SER A 148 5.04 4.68 3.34
N LEU A 149 5.81 3.64 3.62
CA LEU A 149 5.43 2.59 4.55
C LEU A 149 5.90 2.96 5.96
N ALA A 150 5.00 2.92 6.94
CA ALA A 150 5.35 3.02 8.35
C ALA A 150 5.47 1.63 8.95
N LEU A 151 6.67 1.26 9.38
CA LEU A 151 6.99 -0.01 10.02
C LEU A 151 7.17 0.21 11.51
N LEU A 152 6.64 -0.69 12.34
CA LEU A 152 6.72 -0.67 13.79
C LEU A 152 7.26 -1.99 14.31
N ASP A 153 8.24 -1.94 15.20
CA ASP A 153 8.63 -3.08 16.02
C ASP A 153 7.67 -3.19 17.23
N PRO A 154 6.90 -4.28 17.35
CA PRO A 154 5.89 -4.43 18.40
C PRO A 154 6.47 -4.58 19.81
N PHE A 155 7.75 -4.92 19.95
CA PHE A 155 8.39 -5.14 21.26
C PHE A 155 9.13 -3.91 21.77
N THR A 156 9.72 -3.12 20.87
CA THR A 156 10.52 -1.93 21.23
C THR A 156 9.82 -0.61 20.95
N LEU A 157 8.67 -0.62 20.25
CA LEU A 157 7.96 0.56 19.70
C LEU A 157 8.80 1.45 18.78
N ARG A 158 9.96 0.96 18.34
CA ARG A 158 10.77 1.67 17.37
C ARG A 158 10.08 1.59 16.02
N HIS A 159 10.12 2.70 15.29
CA HIS A 159 9.46 2.81 14.01
C HIS A 159 10.42 3.31 12.93
N CYS A 160 10.11 2.99 11.69
CA CYS A 160 10.82 3.46 10.52
C CYS A 160 9.85 3.78 9.40
N PHE A 161 10.19 4.79 8.60
CA PHE A 161 9.50 5.12 7.38
C PHE A 161 10.34 4.67 6.20
N LEU A 162 9.74 3.88 5.30
CA LEU A 162 10.35 3.41 4.08
C LEU A 162 9.64 4.05 2.89
N ASN A 163 10.36 4.85 2.11
CA ASN A 163 9.79 5.43 0.89
C ASN A 163 9.80 4.40 -0.26
N ALA A 164 9.09 4.73 -1.35
CA ALA A 164 8.99 3.84 -2.50
C ALA A 164 10.37 3.48 -3.09
N GLU A 165 11.28 4.45 -3.22
CA GLU A 165 12.61 4.22 -3.80
C GLU A 165 13.44 3.23 -2.95
N GLN A 166 13.43 3.41 -1.63
CA GLN A 166 14.12 2.52 -0.70
C GLN A 166 13.54 1.11 -0.74
N TYR A 167 12.22 0.98 -0.80
CA TYR A 167 11.56 -0.33 -0.95
C TYR A 167 11.96 -1.02 -2.26
N TRP A 168 11.92 -0.32 -3.39
CA TRP A 168 12.20 -0.94 -4.70
C TRP A 168 13.69 -1.23 -4.94
N ARG A 169 14.61 -0.67 -4.15
CA ARG A 169 16.03 -1.07 -4.14
C ARG A 169 16.21 -2.49 -3.61
N VAL A 170 15.47 -2.85 -2.55
CA VAL A 170 15.48 -4.21 -1.98
C VAL A 170 14.06 -4.59 -1.59
N PRO A 171 13.25 -5.10 -2.55
CA PRO A 171 11.86 -5.44 -2.30
C PRO A 171 11.76 -6.69 -1.42
N PHE A 172 10.80 -6.68 -0.49
CA PHE A 172 10.51 -7.79 0.42
C PHE A 172 9.00 -8.09 0.40
N LYS A 173 8.60 -9.27 0.90
CA LYS A 173 7.20 -9.68 0.96
C LYS A 173 6.73 -9.77 2.41
N ALA A 174 5.42 -9.64 2.62
CA ALA A 174 4.81 -9.93 3.91
C ALA A 174 5.00 -11.42 4.25
N LEU A 175 5.37 -11.71 5.51
CA LEU A 175 5.43 -13.08 6.03
C LEU A 175 4.03 -13.63 6.26
N LEU A 176 3.22 -12.85 7.00
CA LEU A 176 1.82 -13.17 7.28
C LEU A 176 0.94 -12.00 6.87
N SER A 177 -0.20 -12.35 6.27
CA SER A 177 -1.22 -11.37 5.91
C SER A 177 -2.29 -11.29 6.99
N SER A 178 -3.05 -10.19 6.99
CA SER A 178 -4.23 -10.02 7.85
C SER A 178 -5.26 -11.17 7.81
N ARG A 179 -5.26 -12.02 6.77
CA ARG A 179 -6.14 -13.20 6.68
C ARG A 179 -5.76 -14.35 7.62
N GLN A 180 -4.54 -14.36 8.14
CA GLN A 180 -4.04 -15.40 9.05
C GLN A 180 -4.16 -14.98 10.52
N LEU A 181 -4.79 -13.83 10.80
CA LEU A 181 -5.05 -13.37 12.15
C LEU A 181 -6.05 -14.31 12.84
N VAL A 182 -5.77 -14.59 14.11
CA VAL A 182 -6.62 -15.40 14.99
C VAL A 182 -7.06 -14.51 16.14
N GLU A 183 -8.32 -14.67 16.55
CA GLU A 183 -8.90 -13.88 17.63
C GLU A 183 -8.45 -14.39 19.00
N TYR A 184 -8.06 -13.45 19.86
CA TYR A 184 -7.69 -13.68 21.25
C TYR A 184 -8.50 -12.77 22.17
N ILE A 185 -8.80 -13.28 23.36
CA ILE A 185 -9.42 -12.55 24.46
C ILE A 185 -8.30 -12.06 25.38
N VAL A 186 -8.31 -10.77 25.71
CA VAL A 186 -7.40 -10.18 26.69
C VAL A 186 -7.99 -10.34 28.08
N LEU A 187 -7.29 -11.08 28.94
CA LEU A 187 -7.68 -11.30 30.32
C LEU A 187 -7.16 -10.19 31.22
N ASP A 188 -5.89 -9.82 31.03
CA ASP A 188 -5.23 -8.75 31.79
C ASP A 188 -4.17 -8.04 30.95
N ILE A 189 -3.89 -6.78 31.29
CA ILE A 189 -2.91 -5.94 30.58
C ILE A 189 -2.19 -4.97 31.52
N GLU A 190 -0.88 -5.13 31.62
CA GLU A 190 0.02 -4.31 32.42
C GLU A 190 0.91 -3.46 31.52
N THR A 191 0.77 -2.14 31.59
CA THR A 191 1.56 -1.21 30.77
C THR A 191 2.97 -1.05 31.32
N VAL A 192 3.97 -1.25 30.47
CA VAL A 192 5.41 -1.28 30.84
C VAL A 192 6.13 0.02 30.46
N SER A 193 5.70 0.68 29.39
CA SER A 193 6.41 1.84 28.83
C SER A 193 5.53 3.10 28.74
N SER A 194 6.19 4.23 28.52
CA SER A 194 5.51 5.47 28.10
C SER A 194 4.86 5.32 26.72
N GLU A 195 3.84 6.15 26.48
CA GLU A 195 3.10 6.22 25.21
C GLU A 195 3.96 6.82 24.09
N VAL A 196 3.90 6.21 22.91
CA VAL A 196 4.55 6.68 21.68
C VAL A 196 3.50 6.87 20.60
N VAL A 197 3.52 8.02 19.93
CA VAL A 197 2.63 8.31 18.80
C VAL A 197 3.38 8.03 17.50
N VAL A 198 2.90 7.06 16.72
CA VAL A 198 3.47 6.70 15.41
C VAL A 198 2.39 6.80 14.34
N GLY A 199 2.63 7.61 13.30
CA GLY A 199 1.71 7.74 12.15
C GLY A 199 0.31 8.28 12.48
N GLY A 200 0.15 8.91 13.64
CA GLY A 200 -1.12 9.41 14.20
C GLY A 200 -1.86 8.40 15.10
N SER A 201 -1.29 7.21 15.32
CA SER A 201 -1.81 6.21 16.26
C SER A 201 -0.95 6.13 17.52
N LYS A 202 -1.58 5.88 18.66
CA LYS A 202 -0.95 5.81 19.98
C LYS A 202 -0.62 4.36 20.31
N TYR A 203 0.62 4.11 20.72
CA TYR A 203 1.12 2.78 21.07
C TYR A 203 1.79 2.80 22.43
N VAL A 204 1.61 1.74 23.20
CA VAL A 204 2.21 1.55 24.54
C VAL A 204 2.62 0.08 24.63
N VAL A 205 3.84 -0.18 25.08
CA VAL A 205 4.25 -1.55 25.39
C VAL A 205 3.51 -1.98 26.64
N ALA A 206 2.83 -3.11 26.55
CA ALA A 206 2.21 -3.77 27.68
C ALA A 206 2.50 -5.27 27.65
N ASP A 207 2.61 -5.86 28.83
CA ASP A 207 2.58 -7.30 29.01
C ASP A 207 1.10 -7.69 29.21
N ALA A 208 0.60 -8.61 28.37
CA ALA A 208 -0.80 -8.99 28.32
C ALA A 208 -0.95 -10.49 28.52
N GLN A 209 -1.98 -10.87 29.28
CA GLN A 209 -2.43 -12.25 29.40
C GLN A 209 -3.58 -12.46 28.43
N ILE A 210 -3.44 -13.43 27.53
CA ILE A 210 -4.43 -13.68 26.47
C ILE A 210 -4.79 -15.16 26.39
N ALA A 211 -6.02 -15.43 25.98
CA ALA A 211 -6.51 -16.78 25.67
C ALA A 211 -7.13 -16.79 24.26
N ARG A 212 -7.02 -17.91 23.53
CA ARG A 212 -7.70 -18.02 22.22
C ARG A 212 -9.21 -18.09 22.42
N VAL A 213 -9.96 -17.41 21.56
CA VAL A 213 -11.44 -17.48 21.60
C VAL A 213 -11.93 -18.93 21.45
N SER A 214 -11.27 -19.75 20.63
CA SER A 214 -11.61 -21.16 20.41
C SER A 214 -11.48 -22.04 21.66
N ASP A 215 -10.59 -21.63 22.56
CA ASP A 215 -10.10 -22.40 23.70
C ASP A 215 -10.75 -21.93 25.00
N PHE A 216 -11.22 -20.68 25.03
CA PHE A 216 -11.93 -20.09 26.14
C PHE A 216 -13.16 -20.91 26.54
N GLY A 217 -13.20 -21.36 27.79
CA GLY A 217 -14.28 -22.22 28.32
C GLY A 217 -14.17 -23.70 27.93
N LYS A 218 -13.16 -24.09 27.15
CA LYS A 218 -12.84 -25.50 26.85
C LYS A 218 -11.57 -25.97 27.53
N ASN A 219 -10.59 -25.09 27.67
CA ASN A 219 -9.35 -25.33 28.39
C ASN A 219 -8.88 -24.05 29.11
N ASP A 220 -7.91 -24.20 29.99
CA ASP A 220 -7.31 -23.12 30.77
C ASP A 220 -5.97 -22.65 30.18
N ILE A 221 -5.79 -22.75 28.86
CA ILE A 221 -4.53 -22.34 28.21
C ILE A 221 -4.48 -20.81 28.11
N ILE A 222 -3.52 -20.23 28.83
CA ILE A 222 -3.27 -18.79 28.84
C ILE A 222 -1.86 -18.53 28.30
N PHE A 223 -1.72 -17.49 27.47
CA PHE A 223 -0.46 -17.02 26.94
C PHE A 223 -0.11 -15.67 27.54
N ASN A 224 1.15 -15.51 27.96
CA ASN A 224 1.69 -14.23 28.38
C ASN A 224 2.52 -13.66 27.22
N VAL A 225 2.14 -12.48 26.72
CA VAL A 225 2.77 -11.87 25.55
C VAL A 225 3.05 -10.40 25.77
N ARG A 226 4.12 -9.90 25.15
CA ARG A 226 4.38 -8.46 25.07
C ARG A 226 3.74 -7.89 23.80
N THR A 227 3.02 -6.78 23.94
CA THR A 227 2.26 -6.15 22.85
C THR A 227 2.46 -4.64 22.81
N HIS A 228 2.32 -4.05 21.61
CA HIS A 228 2.34 -2.61 21.36
C HIS A 228 0.96 -1.96 21.53
N LEU A 229 -0.08 -2.76 21.79
CA LEU A 229 -1.47 -2.33 21.89
C LEU A 229 -1.91 -1.97 23.33
N GLY A 230 -0.98 -1.58 24.20
CA GLY A 230 -1.26 -1.25 25.61
C GLY A 230 -2.27 -0.11 25.83
N VAL A 231 -2.48 0.75 24.82
CA VAL A 231 -3.45 1.86 24.85
C VAL A 231 -4.89 1.37 24.70
N ALA A 232 -5.11 0.19 24.08
CA ALA A 232 -6.43 -0.37 23.88
C ALA A 232 -6.99 -0.95 25.20
N LYS A 233 -7.28 -0.07 26.17
CA LYS A 233 -7.93 -0.47 27.42
C LYS A 233 -9.46 -0.52 27.24
N LYS A 234 -9.98 -1.73 27.50
CA LYS A 234 -11.36 -2.12 27.87
C LYS A 234 -12.46 -2.01 26.79
N LEU A 235 -12.73 -3.13 26.12
CA LEU A 235 -14.12 -3.59 25.97
C LEU A 235 -14.51 -4.32 27.25
N VAL A 236 -14.69 -3.57 28.34
CA VAL A 236 -15.47 -4.04 29.48
C VAL A 236 -16.87 -3.49 29.25
N GLY A 237 -17.85 -4.39 29.23
CA GLY A 237 -19.23 -4.13 28.84
C GLY A 237 -19.78 -2.80 29.32
N SER A 238 -20.47 -2.13 28.40
CA SER A 238 -21.51 -1.15 28.69
C SER A 238 -22.78 -1.66 28.03
#